data_AF-A2QXA1-F1
#
_entry.id   AF-A2QXA1-F1
#
_cell.length_a   1.000
_cell.length_b   1.000
_cell.length_c   1.000
_cell.angle_alpha   90.00
_cell.angle_beta   90.00
_cell.angle_gamma   90.00
#
_symmetry.space_group_name_H-M   'P 1'
#
loop_
_entity.id
_entity.type
_entity.pdbx_description
1 polymer ?
#
loop_
_entity_poly.entity_id
_entity_poly.type
_entity_poly.pdbx_seq_one_letter_code
_entity_poly.pdbx_strand_id
1 'polypeptide(L)'
;MSPKRLIVCCDGTWKDSTADTRQPPSNVTRLTRTLSRVAVVKENGQDKEIPQIIYYQKGVGTGLADKYFGVGVAGIGISANVRAAYGFLVDNYDEGDKIYFFGFSRGAYTARAIAGIVCELGLLTPRGMDNFATVYDDFYNRKLPVYNEDDRRQLGFRDPLPRFTVEIVGVWDTVGFYKPWLFGHWSGEKLEFRNTLLSRKVKYAFHALALDEERTAYQPTLWHLPENAKGQELLQVWFSGVHTDVGGGGHDPRLANITLAWMIAQCTKHNQLSFDIEDYLFDRPPRPLETDTVPWATALGKTSTGSFARTVETILGGKSKRTPLQYRQVGDGDPQPTNEMIHVSIVDRVLSGNGNMAEAVPWPSLVIRNPTPDQEWVLDGGGRLMQMPALRQELFMKGRIRTVHVDEID
;
A
#
# COMPACT_ATOMS: atom_id res chain seq x y z
N MET A 1 -26.38 -16.07 -1.59
CA MET A 1 -25.28 -16.65 -0.79
C MET A 1 -24.99 -15.75 0.39
N SER A 2 -24.30 -16.22 1.42
CA SER A 2 -23.78 -15.32 2.46
C SER A 2 -22.74 -14.36 1.84
N PRO A 3 -22.68 -13.09 2.27
CA PRO A 3 -21.68 -12.15 1.79
C PRO A 3 -20.25 -12.65 2.04
N LYS A 4 -19.36 -12.34 1.11
CA LYS A 4 -17.94 -12.67 1.11
C LYS A 4 -17.09 -11.40 1.18
N ARG A 5 -15.80 -11.57 1.49
CA ARG A 5 -14.78 -10.53 1.39
C ARG A 5 -13.85 -10.86 0.24
N LEU A 6 -13.85 -10.04 -0.79
CA LEU A 6 -12.94 -10.16 -1.94
C LEU A 6 -11.72 -9.27 -1.69
N ILE A 7 -10.53 -9.87 -1.65
CA ILE A 7 -9.30 -9.20 -1.25
C ILE A 7 -8.30 -9.24 -2.40
N VAL A 8 -7.94 -8.07 -2.92
CA VAL A 8 -7.02 -7.90 -4.05
C VAL A 8 -5.70 -7.34 -3.55
N CYS A 9 -4.64 -8.13 -3.61
CA CYS A 9 -3.29 -7.77 -3.18
C CYS A 9 -2.37 -7.60 -4.39
N CYS A 10 -1.84 -6.39 -4.62
CA CYS A 10 -0.99 -6.04 -5.75
C CYS A 10 0.43 -5.68 -5.30
N ASP A 11 1.43 -6.51 -5.66
CA ASP A 11 2.82 -6.28 -5.25
C ASP A 11 3.55 -5.26 -6.16
N GLY A 12 4.65 -4.70 -5.64
CA GLY A 12 5.50 -3.74 -6.35
C GLY A 12 6.31 -4.38 -7.48
N THR A 13 6.63 -3.60 -8.51
CA THR A 13 7.47 -4.05 -9.65
C THR A 13 8.81 -4.61 -9.21
N TRP A 14 9.28 -5.65 -9.90
CA TRP A 14 10.45 -6.45 -9.56
C TRP A 14 10.35 -7.25 -8.25
N LYS A 15 9.20 -7.21 -7.56
CA LYS A 15 8.87 -8.16 -6.50
C LYS A 15 8.05 -9.29 -7.10
N ASP A 16 8.68 -10.46 -7.12
CA ASP A 16 8.03 -11.71 -7.46
C ASP A 16 8.33 -12.72 -6.35
N SER A 17 7.38 -12.89 -5.44
CA SER A 17 7.46 -13.94 -4.41
C SER A 17 7.07 -15.32 -4.94
N THR A 18 6.76 -15.42 -6.23
CA THR A 18 6.44 -16.65 -6.99
C THR A 18 7.51 -17.00 -8.02
N ALA A 19 8.58 -16.20 -8.16
CA ALA A 19 9.69 -16.46 -9.06
C ALA A 19 10.71 -17.44 -8.47
N ASP A 20 11.49 -18.08 -9.35
CA ASP A 20 12.55 -19.04 -9.02
C ASP A 20 13.73 -18.44 -8.23
N THR A 21 13.76 -17.12 -8.01
CA THR A 21 14.82 -16.45 -7.25
C THR A 21 14.41 -16.22 -5.80
N ARG A 22 15.21 -16.72 -4.85
CA ARG A 22 14.98 -16.52 -3.41
C ARG A 22 15.18 -15.04 -3.03
N GLN A 23 14.08 -14.29 -2.91
CA GLN A 23 14.10 -12.90 -2.44
C GLN A 23 13.26 -12.73 -1.17
N PRO A 24 13.61 -11.79 -0.27
CA PRO A 24 12.78 -11.49 0.88
C PRO A 24 11.39 -11.00 0.41
N PRO A 25 10.30 -11.46 1.05
CA PRO A 25 8.94 -11.09 0.64
C PRO A 25 8.63 -9.62 0.97
N SER A 26 7.80 -8.99 0.14
CA SER A 26 7.21 -7.69 0.44
C SER A 26 6.19 -7.78 1.58
N ASN A 27 5.80 -6.64 2.16
CA ASN A 27 4.70 -6.60 3.11
C ASN A 27 3.35 -6.97 2.47
N VAL A 28 3.16 -6.79 1.15
CA VAL A 28 1.97 -7.28 0.45
C VAL A 28 1.94 -8.81 0.46
N THR A 29 3.04 -9.47 0.11
CA THR A 29 3.15 -10.93 0.18
C THR A 29 2.94 -11.44 1.59
N ARG A 30 3.58 -10.80 2.58
CA ARG A 30 3.48 -11.21 3.98
C ARG A 30 2.05 -11.04 4.50
N LEU A 31 1.40 -9.90 4.25
CA LEU A 31 0.00 -9.68 4.59
C LEU A 31 -0.89 -10.74 3.94
N THR A 32 -0.70 -11.00 2.64
CA THR A 32 -1.48 -11.99 1.89
C THR A 32 -1.39 -13.39 2.51
N ARG A 33 -0.18 -13.80 2.92
CA ARG A 33 0.06 -15.12 3.54
C ARG A 33 -0.50 -15.23 4.96
N THR A 34 -0.75 -14.10 5.63
CA THR A 34 -1.40 -14.06 6.95
C THR A 34 -2.92 -13.97 6.88
N LEU A 35 -3.53 -13.69 5.72
CA LEU A 35 -4.99 -13.60 5.64
C LEU A 35 -5.63 -14.97 5.85
N SER A 36 -6.52 -15.06 6.84
CA SER A 36 -7.29 -16.28 7.06
C SER A 36 -8.27 -16.51 5.92
N ARG A 37 -8.67 -17.75 5.66
CA ARG A 37 -9.65 -18.06 4.60
C ARG A 37 -11.09 -17.78 5.03
N VAL A 38 -11.33 -17.71 6.33
CA VAL A 38 -12.64 -17.42 6.92
C VAL A 38 -12.44 -16.41 8.03
N ALA A 39 -13.23 -15.34 8.00
CA ALA A 39 -13.34 -14.43 9.11
C ALA A 39 -14.50 -14.83 10.00
N VAL A 40 -14.26 -14.90 11.31
CA VAL A 40 -15.29 -15.12 12.31
C VAL A 40 -15.68 -13.77 12.91
N VAL A 41 -16.92 -13.34 12.69
CA VAL A 41 -17.47 -12.11 13.25
C VAL A 41 -18.63 -12.42 14.18
N LYS A 42 -18.72 -11.70 15.31
CA LYS A 42 -19.87 -11.80 16.20
C LYS A 42 -20.98 -10.87 15.72
N GLU A 43 -22.09 -11.45 15.29
CA GLU A 43 -23.30 -10.73 14.89
C GLU A 43 -24.47 -11.24 15.74
N ASN A 44 -25.12 -10.34 16.48
CA ASN A 44 -26.23 -10.67 17.41
C ASN A 44 -25.89 -11.77 18.43
N GLY A 45 -24.63 -11.82 18.88
CA GLY A 45 -24.15 -12.82 19.85
C GLY A 45 -23.87 -14.20 19.26
N GLN A 46 -24.01 -14.38 17.94
CA GLN A 46 -23.64 -15.60 17.23
C GLN A 46 -22.38 -15.39 16.40
N ASP A 47 -21.53 -16.41 16.35
CA ASP A 47 -20.37 -16.43 15.47
C ASP A 47 -20.84 -16.68 14.04
N LYS A 48 -20.45 -15.77 13.14
CA LYS A 48 -20.75 -15.83 11.72
C LYS A 48 -19.46 -15.94 10.95
N GLU A 49 -19.38 -16.96 10.13
CA GLU A 49 -18.27 -17.19 9.22
C GLU A 49 -18.49 -16.43 7.91
N ILE A 50 -17.48 -15.66 7.52
CA ILE A 50 -17.46 -14.87 6.28
C ILE A 50 -16.25 -15.32 5.46
N PRO A 51 -16.45 -15.93 4.28
CA PRO A 51 -15.35 -16.31 3.41
C PRO A 51 -14.49 -15.10 2.99
N GLN A 52 -13.17 -15.26 3.02
CA GLN A 52 -12.20 -14.29 2.53
C GLN A 52 -11.50 -14.85 1.28
N ILE A 53 -11.94 -14.41 0.10
CA ILE A 53 -11.40 -14.85 -1.19
C ILE A 53 -10.27 -13.91 -1.59
N ILE A 54 -9.07 -14.47 -1.73
CA ILE A 54 -7.83 -13.70 -1.87
C ILE A 54 -7.28 -13.86 -3.29
N TYR A 55 -7.03 -12.74 -3.94
CA TYR A 55 -6.35 -12.63 -5.21
C TYR A 55 -5.01 -11.91 -5.02
N TYR A 56 -3.91 -12.56 -5.42
CA TYR A 56 -2.58 -11.98 -5.38
C TYR A 56 -2.05 -11.76 -6.79
N GLN A 57 -1.73 -10.49 -7.09
CA GLN A 57 -1.13 -10.06 -8.33
C GLN A 57 0.34 -9.72 -8.08
N LYS A 58 1.23 -10.46 -8.75
CA LYS A 58 2.65 -10.16 -8.75
C LYS A 58 2.97 -8.83 -9.43
N GLY A 59 4.10 -8.23 -9.07
CA GLY A 59 4.54 -6.96 -9.61
C GLY A 59 4.75 -6.96 -11.12
N VAL A 60 4.56 -5.80 -11.75
CA VAL A 60 4.91 -5.54 -13.16
C VAL A 60 6.43 -5.76 -13.37
N GLY A 61 6.87 -6.21 -14.54
CA GLY A 61 8.30 -6.42 -14.84
C GLY A 61 8.86 -7.80 -14.48
N THR A 62 7.99 -8.78 -14.23
CA THR A 62 8.36 -10.14 -13.76
C THR A 62 8.21 -11.22 -14.84
N GLY A 63 8.24 -10.81 -16.12
CA GLY A 63 8.08 -11.68 -17.29
C GLY A 63 9.39 -11.93 -18.06
N LEU A 64 9.43 -13.01 -18.84
CA LEU A 64 10.59 -13.46 -19.64
C LEU A 64 11.14 -12.40 -20.62
N ALA A 65 10.28 -11.52 -21.15
CA ALA A 65 10.68 -10.49 -22.10
C ALA A 65 11.54 -9.37 -21.45
N ASP A 66 11.28 -9.00 -20.19
CA ASP A 66 12.02 -7.93 -19.50
C ASP A 66 13.37 -8.41 -18.95
N LYS A 67 13.54 -9.73 -18.73
CA LYS A 67 14.79 -10.34 -18.28
C LYS A 67 15.95 -10.12 -19.26
N TYR A 68 15.65 -9.92 -20.54
CA TYR A 68 16.65 -9.74 -21.61
C TYR A 68 16.85 -8.29 -22.04
N PHE A 69 15.84 -7.42 -21.91
CA PHE A 69 15.93 -6.04 -22.40
C PHE A 69 16.14 -5.01 -21.30
N GLY A 70 15.94 -5.34 -20.01
CA GLY A 70 16.24 -4.42 -18.89
C GLY A 70 15.42 -3.12 -18.90
N VAL A 71 14.49 -2.96 -19.83
CA VAL A 71 13.62 -1.80 -19.93
C VAL A 71 12.29 -2.19 -19.32
N GLY A 72 12.06 -1.82 -18.07
CA GLY A 72 10.70 -1.77 -17.53
C GLY A 72 9.92 -0.69 -18.29
N VAL A 73 9.47 -1.01 -19.50
CA VAL A 73 8.76 -0.08 -20.38
C VAL A 73 7.50 0.35 -19.64
N ALA A 74 7.47 1.60 -19.20
CA ALA A 74 6.43 2.18 -18.38
C ALA A 74 5.05 1.92 -19.01
N GLY A 75 4.19 1.18 -18.32
CA GLY A 75 2.78 0.97 -18.70
C GLY A 75 2.41 -0.42 -19.23
N ILE A 76 3.30 -1.10 -19.96
CA ILE A 76 2.92 -2.27 -20.81
C ILE A 76 2.39 -3.50 -20.02
N GLY A 77 2.59 -3.57 -18.70
CA GLY A 77 2.01 -4.63 -17.85
C GLY A 77 0.93 -4.18 -16.87
N ILE A 78 0.67 -2.88 -16.73
CA ILE A 78 -0.25 -2.36 -15.70
C ILE A 78 -1.70 -2.59 -16.12
N SER A 79 -2.04 -2.24 -17.36
CA SER A 79 -3.39 -2.42 -17.88
C SER A 79 -3.82 -3.90 -17.86
N ALA A 80 -2.87 -4.81 -18.11
CA ALA A 80 -3.08 -6.26 -17.96
C ALA A 80 -3.36 -6.66 -16.49
N ASN A 81 -2.55 -6.20 -15.53
CA ASN A 81 -2.76 -6.48 -14.11
C ASN A 81 -4.09 -5.89 -13.59
N VAL A 82 -4.44 -4.66 -14.02
CA VAL A 82 -5.71 -4.02 -13.69
C VAL A 82 -6.88 -4.81 -14.26
N ARG A 83 -6.79 -5.24 -15.53
CA ARG A 83 -7.81 -6.09 -16.17
C ARG A 83 -7.98 -7.41 -15.44
N ALA A 84 -6.89 -8.09 -15.08
CA ALA A 84 -6.94 -9.39 -14.41
C ALA A 84 -7.56 -9.29 -13.00
N ALA A 85 -7.13 -8.31 -12.21
CA ALA A 85 -7.68 -8.06 -10.88
C ALA A 85 -9.14 -7.61 -10.91
N TYR A 86 -9.52 -6.77 -11.89
CA TYR A 86 -10.91 -6.36 -12.08
C TYR A 86 -11.77 -7.54 -12.55
N GLY A 87 -11.26 -8.38 -13.46
CA GLY A 87 -11.90 -9.63 -13.88
C GLY A 87 -12.16 -10.56 -12.71
N PHE A 88 -11.19 -10.74 -11.80
CA PHE A 88 -11.39 -11.50 -10.55
C PHE A 88 -12.59 -10.98 -9.75
N LEU A 89 -12.76 -9.65 -9.62
CA LEU A 89 -13.92 -9.09 -8.94
C LEU A 89 -15.22 -9.36 -9.72
N VAL A 90 -15.21 -9.21 -11.05
CA VAL A 90 -16.38 -9.49 -11.88
C VAL A 90 -16.82 -10.95 -11.77
N ASP A 91 -15.88 -11.88 -11.70
CA ASP A 91 -16.14 -13.32 -11.68
C ASP A 91 -16.61 -13.82 -10.30
N ASN A 92 -16.24 -13.12 -9.21
CA ASN A 92 -16.45 -13.61 -7.84
C ASN A 92 -17.41 -12.75 -7.00
N TYR A 93 -17.78 -11.55 -7.47
CA TYR A 93 -18.66 -10.64 -6.73
C TYR A 93 -20.12 -11.07 -6.82
N ASP A 94 -20.74 -11.20 -5.64
CA ASP A 94 -22.17 -11.27 -5.42
C ASP A 94 -22.67 -10.03 -4.67
N GLU A 95 -23.97 -9.75 -4.78
CA GLU A 95 -24.60 -8.65 -4.04
C GLU A 95 -24.36 -8.78 -2.53
N GLY A 96 -23.90 -7.69 -1.92
CA GLY A 96 -23.57 -7.63 -0.50
C GLY A 96 -22.12 -7.95 -0.16
N ASP A 97 -21.33 -8.49 -1.10
CA ASP A 97 -19.89 -8.71 -0.89
C ASP A 97 -19.15 -7.38 -0.63
N LYS A 98 -18.04 -7.49 0.10
CA LYS A 98 -17.12 -6.37 0.39
C LYS A 98 -15.79 -6.55 -0.31
N ILE A 99 -15.21 -5.45 -0.76
CA ILE A 99 -13.97 -5.43 -1.54
C ILE A 99 -12.87 -4.72 -0.77
N TYR A 100 -11.70 -5.33 -0.74
CA TYR A 100 -10.51 -4.85 -0.04
C TYR A 100 -9.33 -4.82 -1.02
N PHE A 101 -8.56 -3.75 -1.00
CA PHE A 101 -7.40 -3.58 -1.86
C PHE A 101 -6.15 -3.37 -1.03
N PHE A 102 -5.08 -4.06 -1.39
CA PHE A 102 -3.75 -3.87 -0.82
C PHE A 102 -2.71 -3.69 -1.91
N GLY A 103 -1.72 -2.83 -1.68
CA GLY A 103 -0.58 -2.79 -2.59
C GLY A 103 0.62 -2.01 -2.12
N PHE A 104 1.77 -2.26 -2.73
CA PHE A 104 3.04 -1.59 -2.44
C PHE A 104 3.63 -0.96 -3.70
N SER A 105 4.16 0.26 -3.60
CA SER A 105 4.88 0.92 -4.70
C SER A 105 3.99 1.10 -5.94
N ARG A 106 4.41 0.58 -7.10
CA ARG A 106 3.59 0.51 -8.32
C ARG A 106 2.40 -0.45 -8.19
N GLY A 107 2.47 -1.46 -7.32
CA GLY A 107 1.32 -2.29 -6.95
C GLY A 107 0.27 -1.50 -6.16
N ALA A 108 0.69 -0.54 -5.33
CA ALA A 108 -0.24 0.40 -4.68
C ALA A 108 -0.95 1.30 -5.70
N TYR A 109 -0.23 1.73 -6.76
CA TYR A 109 -0.84 2.42 -7.89
C TYR A 109 -1.94 1.54 -8.53
N THR A 110 -1.62 0.29 -8.85
CA THR A 110 -2.58 -0.67 -9.42
C THR A 110 -3.80 -0.87 -8.53
N ALA A 111 -3.60 -1.11 -7.24
CA ALA A 111 -4.68 -1.27 -6.26
C ALA A 111 -5.60 -0.04 -6.20
N ARG A 112 -5.02 1.17 -6.16
CA ARG A 112 -5.77 2.43 -6.16
C ARG A 112 -6.50 2.69 -7.47
N ALA A 113 -5.89 2.36 -8.60
CA ALA A 113 -6.50 2.46 -9.92
C ALA A 113 -7.74 1.58 -10.04
N ILE A 114 -7.66 0.32 -9.61
CA ILE A 114 -8.80 -0.61 -9.63
C ILE A 114 -9.89 -0.10 -8.68
N ALA A 115 -9.54 0.30 -7.46
CA ALA A 115 -10.49 0.88 -6.51
C ALA A 115 -11.21 2.11 -7.08
N GLY A 116 -10.49 2.97 -7.81
CA GLY A 116 -11.03 4.12 -8.53
C GLY A 116 -12.06 3.71 -9.60
N ILE A 117 -11.73 2.76 -10.47
CA ILE A 117 -12.65 2.27 -11.50
C ILE A 117 -13.92 1.68 -10.86
N VAL A 118 -13.76 0.84 -9.83
CA VAL A 118 -14.88 0.19 -9.13
C VAL A 118 -15.77 1.22 -8.42
N CYS A 119 -15.18 2.25 -7.80
CA CYS A 119 -15.95 3.29 -7.12
C CYS A 119 -16.66 4.22 -8.11
N GLU A 120 -15.99 4.66 -9.16
CA GLU A 120 -16.57 5.64 -10.10
C GLU A 120 -17.54 4.99 -11.09
N LEU A 121 -17.18 3.85 -11.69
CA LEU A 121 -17.96 3.21 -12.77
C LEU A 121 -18.76 1.99 -12.31
N GLY A 122 -18.34 1.31 -11.25
CA GLY A 122 -18.95 0.07 -10.76
C GLY A 122 -18.26 -1.18 -11.33
N LEU A 123 -18.95 -2.32 -11.28
CA LEU A 123 -18.46 -3.60 -11.82
C LEU A 123 -19.17 -3.95 -13.12
N LEU A 124 -18.44 -4.60 -14.04
CA LEU A 124 -19.02 -5.20 -15.23
C LEU A 124 -19.65 -6.56 -14.87
N THR A 125 -20.53 -7.02 -15.74
CA THR A 125 -20.94 -8.43 -15.79
C THR A 125 -19.84 -9.25 -16.46
N PRO A 126 -19.82 -10.59 -16.31
CA PRO A 126 -18.88 -11.44 -17.05
C PRO A 126 -18.92 -11.20 -18.56
N ARG A 127 -20.11 -10.96 -19.14
CA ARG A 127 -20.26 -10.56 -20.55
C ARG A 127 -19.74 -9.15 -20.83
N GLY A 128 -19.97 -8.22 -19.91
CA GLY A 128 -19.48 -6.84 -20.03
C GLY A 128 -17.97 -6.73 -20.05
N MET A 129 -17.22 -7.72 -19.54
CA MET A 129 -15.75 -7.74 -19.58
C MET A 129 -15.17 -7.68 -21.00
N ASP A 130 -15.92 -8.10 -22.03
CA ASP A 130 -15.55 -7.92 -23.44
C ASP A 130 -15.30 -6.43 -23.78
N ASN A 131 -15.98 -5.52 -23.07
CA ASN A 131 -15.87 -4.07 -23.22
C ASN A 131 -14.87 -3.42 -22.27
N PHE A 132 -14.11 -4.19 -21.49
CA PHE A 132 -13.24 -3.64 -20.45
C PHE A 132 -12.20 -2.65 -21.00
N ALA A 133 -11.65 -2.90 -22.19
CA ALA A 133 -10.67 -1.99 -22.81
C ALA A 133 -11.28 -0.59 -23.02
N THR A 134 -12.50 -0.51 -23.55
CA THR A 134 -13.24 0.74 -23.73
C THR A 134 -13.49 1.44 -22.39
N VAL A 135 -13.94 0.70 -21.38
CA VAL A 135 -14.23 1.24 -20.04
C VAL A 135 -12.95 1.78 -19.38
N TYR A 136 -11.85 1.04 -19.49
CA TYR A 136 -10.55 1.44 -18.98
C TYR A 136 -10.04 2.70 -19.68
N ASP A 137 -10.07 2.72 -21.01
CA ASP A 137 -9.64 3.87 -21.80
C ASP A 137 -10.47 5.11 -21.50
N ASP A 138 -11.79 4.97 -21.37
CA ASP A 138 -12.66 6.09 -21.05
C ASP A 138 -12.41 6.63 -19.63
N PHE A 139 -12.14 5.76 -18.64
CA PHE A 139 -11.76 6.19 -17.29
C PHE A 139 -10.49 7.05 -17.27
N TYR A 140 -9.49 6.72 -18.10
CA TYR A 140 -8.22 7.46 -18.15
C TYR A 140 -8.22 8.64 -19.13
N ASN A 141 -8.91 8.53 -20.27
CA ASN A 141 -8.88 9.51 -21.34
C ASN A 141 -9.95 10.60 -21.22
N ARG A 142 -11.16 10.25 -20.78
CA ARG A 142 -12.27 11.20 -20.60
C ARG A 142 -12.25 11.70 -19.16
N LYS A 143 -12.52 12.99 -18.94
CA LYS A 143 -12.74 13.53 -17.58
C LYS A 143 -14.03 12.87 -17.04
N LEU A 144 -13.92 11.66 -16.48
CA LEU A 144 -15.01 10.83 -15.94
C LEU A 144 -16.24 10.74 -16.86
N PRO A 145 -16.33 9.74 -17.76
CA PRO A 145 -17.51 9.59 -18.60
C PRO A 145 -18.76 9.44 -17.73
N VAL A 146 -19.75 10.32 -17.92
CA VAL A 146 -21.07 10.14 -17.30
C VAL A 146 -21.84 9.18 -18.21
N TYR A 147 -21.70 7.88 -17.97
CA TYR A 147 -22.52 6.87 -18.64
C TYR A 147 -23.96 6.98 -18.15
N ASN A 148 -24.89 7.18 -19.07
CA ASN A 148 -26.32 7.06 -18.76
C ASN A 148 -26.70 5.57 -18.62
N GLU A 149 -27.96 5.29 -18.25
CA GLU A 149 -28.44 3.92 -18.05
C GLU A 149 -28.31 3.04 -19.32
N ASP A 150 -28.54 3.61 -20.51
CA ASP A 150 -28.42 2.87 -21.77
C ASP A 150 -26.96 2.53 -22.08
N ASP A 151 -26.03 3.48 -21.89
CA ASP A 151 -24.59 3.24 -22.03
C ASP A 151 -24.13 2.13 -21.07
N ARG A 152 -24.59 2.20 -19.81
CA ARG A 152 -24.27 1.19 -18.79
C ARG A 152 -24.75 -0.19 -19.20
N ARG A 153 -25.98 -0.29 -19.72
CA ARG A 153 -26.56 -1.55 -20.20
C ARG A 153 -25.82 -2.09 -21.41
N GLN A 154 -25.46 -1.24 -22.38
CA GLN A 154 -24.74 -1.64 -23.58
C GLN A 154 -23.32 -2.13 -23.27
N LEU A 155 -22.63 -1.44 -22.38
CA LEU A 155 -21.29 -1.83 -21.92
C LEU A 155 -21.32 -3.06 -21.00
N GLY A 156 -22.48 -3.41 -20.45
CA GLY A 156 -22.69 -4.59 -19.63
C GLY A 156 -22.30 -4.39 -18.17
N PHE A 157 -22.52 -3.19 -17.62
CA PHE A 157 -22.37 -2.93 -16.20
C PHE A 157 -23.45 -3.64 -15.36
N ARG A 158 -23.07 -4.00 -14.14
CA ARG A 158 -24.00 -4.35 -13.07
C ARG A 158 -24.69 -3.11 -12.52
N ASP A 159 -25.70 -3.33 -11.70
CA ASP A 159 -26.36 -2.29 -10.92
C ASP A 159 -25.33 -1.51 -10.07
N PRO A 160 -25.58 -0.21 -9.81
CA PRO A 160 -24.67 0.61 -9.03
C PRO A 160 -24.36 -0.01 -7.66
N LEU A 161 -23.07 -0.10 -7.34
CA LEU A 161 -22.64 -0.64 -6.06
C LEU A 161 -23.03 0.28 -4.90
N PRO A 162 -23.51 -0.27 -3.77
CA PRO A 162 -23.73 0.50 -2.56
C PRO A 162 -22.47 1.27 -2.11
N ARG A 163 -22.69 2.39 -1.41
CA ARG A 163 -21.59 3.14 -0.79
C ARG A 163 -20.87 2.23 0.20
N PHE A 164 -19.53 2.26 0.20
CA PHE A 164 -18.68 1.41 1.02
C PHE A 164 -18.71 -0.08 0.65
N THR A 165 -19.06 -0.44 -0.59
CA THR A 165 -18.69 -1.77 -1.11
C THR A 165 -17.17 -1.95 -1.13
N VAL A 166 -16.41 -0.90 -1.48
CA VAL A 166 -14.97 -0.84 -1.25
C VAL A 166 -14.73 -0.41 0.20
N GLU A 167 -14.38 -1.39 1.03
CA GLU A 167 -14.29 -1.21 2.48
C GLU A 167 -12.90 -0.68 2.88
N ILE A 168 -11.82 -1.32 2.42
CA ILE A 168 -10.44 -0.90 2.72
C ILE A 168 -9.61 -0.75 1.45
N VAL A 169 -8.82 0.33 1.37
CA VAL A 169 -7.67 0.44 0.47
C VAL A 169 -6.42 0.71 1.32
N GLY A 170 -5.60 -0.32 1.52
CA GLY A 170 -4.38 -0.28 2.33
C GLY A 170 -3.12 -0.32 1.47
N VAL A 171 -2.29 0.73 1.51
CA VAL A 171 -1.13 0.84 0.63
C VAL A 171 0.16 1.18 1.37
N TRP A 172 1.29 0.69 0.83
CA TRP A 172 2.63 1.09 1.23
C TRP A 172 3.26 1.94 0.12
N ASP A 173 3.70 3.14 0.49
CA ASP A 173 4.50 4.08 -0.28
C ASP A 173 4.15 4.13 -1.77
N THR A 174 2.90 4.50 -2.09
CA THR A 174 2.43 4.62 -3.48
C THR A 174 3.34 5.54 -4.28
N VAL A 175 3.89 5.05 -5.39
CA VAL A 175 4.68 5.85 -6.34
C VAL A 175 4.01 5.84 -7.71
N GLY A 176 3.94 7.02 -8.33
CA GLY A 176 3.46 7.18 -9.70
C GLY A 176 4.48 6.71 -10.73
N PHE A 177 4.04 6.54 -11.97
CA PHE A 177 4.95 6.27 -13.09
C PHE A 177 5.50 7.60 -13.60
N TYR A 178 6.76 7.90 -13.28
CA TYR A 178 7.44 9.05 -13.87
C TYR A 178 7.75 8.77 -15.34
N LYS A 179 7.32 9.69 -16.22
CA LYS A 179 7.78 9.73 -17.61
C LYS A 179 9.28 10.07 -17.61
N PRO A 180 10.17 9.21 -18.13
CA PRO A 180 11.56 9.59 -18.31
C PRO A 180 11.60 10.75 -19.30
N TRP A 181 12.14 11.91 -18.91
CA TRP A 181 12.23 13.09 -19.78
C TRP A 181 13.19 12.88 -20.99
N LEU A 182 13.90 11.75 -21.02
CA LEU A 182 14.99 11.44 -21.94
C LEU A 182 14.56 10.84 -23.29
N PHE A 183 13.29 10.45 -23.47
CA PHE A 183 12.82 9.89 -24.74
C PHE A 183 11.63 10.70 -25.24
N GLY A 184 11.90 11.59 -26.21
CA GLY A 184 10.90 12.43 -26.86
C GLY A 184 9.69 11.64 -27.34
N HIS A 185 8.52 12.30 -27.29
CA HIS A 185 7.22 11.91 -27.83
C HIS A 185 7.09 10.43 -28.27
N TRP A 186 6.88 9.54 -27.30
CA TRP A 186 6.32 8.22 -27.56
C TRP A 186 4.93 8.10 -26.92
N SER A 187 4.04 7.45 -27.65
CA SER A 187 2.69 7.02 -27.28
C SER A 187 2.70 6.03 -26.10
N GLY A 188 3.05 6.50 -24.91
CA GLY A 188 2.88 5.76 -23.65
C GLY A 188 1.51 6.04 -23.04
N GLU A 189 0.88 5.01 -22.46
CA GLU A 189 -0.35 5.16 -21.66
C GLU A 189 -0.17 6.29 -20.64
N LYS A 190 -1.15 7.20 -20.58
CA LYS A 190 -1.13 8.41 -19.73
C LYS A 190 -1.39 8.02 -18.28
N LEU A 191 -0.41 7.39 -17.63
CA LEU A 191 -0.42 7.02 -16.21
C LEU A 191 -0.04 8.20 -15.30
N GLU A 192 -0.63 9.37 -15.54
CA GLU A 192 -0.63 10.44 -14.55
C GLU A 192 -1.74 10.14 -13.56
N PHE A 193 -1.41 10.10 -12.26
CA PHE A 193 -2.36 9.87 -11.18
C PHE A 193 -3.39 11.01 -11.16
N ARG A 194 -4.48 10.88 -11.93
CA ARG A 194 -5.49 11.93 -12.06
C ARG A 194 -6.37 12.09 -10.82
N ASN A 195 -6.38 11.10 -9.93
CA ASN A 195 -7.23 11.13 -8.74
C ASN A 195 -6.42 10.95 -7.46
N THR A 196 -5.73 12.01 -7.04
CA THR A 196 -5.19 12.11 -5.68
C THR A 196 -6.32 12.38 -4.67
N LEU A 197 -7.56 12.67 -5.10
CA LEU A 197 -8.70 12.76 -4.22
C LEU A 197 -9.20 11.35 -3.86
N LEU A 198 -9.43 11.08 -2.57
CA LEU A 198 -10.02 9.82 -2.14
C LEU A 198 -11.49 9.75 -2.60
N SER A 199 -11.89 8.65 -3.25
CA SER A 199 -13.30 8.50 -3.64
C SER A 199 -14.19 8.42 -2.40
N ARG A 200 -15.34 9.12 -2.43
CA ARG A 200 -16.32 9.17 -1.32
C ARG A 200 -16.96 7.81 -0.99
N LYS A 201 -16.75 6.82 -1.86
CA LYS A 201 -17.26 5.45 -1.75
C LYS A 201 -16.29 4.47 -1.09
N VAL A 202 -15.05 4.89 -0.80
CA VAL A 202 -14.08 4.12 0.00
C VAL A 202 -14.28 4.42 1.47
N LYS A 203 -14.42 3.39 2.32
CA LYS A 203 -14.65 3.61 3.76
C LYS A 203 -13.37 3.87 4.54
N TYR A 204 -12.37 3.03 4.35
CA TYR A 204 -11.08 3.14 5.02
C TYR A 204 -9.95 3.22 4.00
N ALA A 205 -9.10 4.24 4.12
CA ALA A 205 -7.92 4.42 3.29
C ALA A 205 -6.69 4.53 4.19
N PHE A 206 -5.78 3.57 4.09
CA PHE A 206 -4.59 3.49 4.94
C PHE A 206 -3.34 3.55 4.06
N HIS A 207 -2.45 4.49 4.33
CA HIS A 207 -1.21 4.66 3.56
C HIS A 207 -0.02 4.77 4.51
N ALA A 208 0.85 3.76 4.49
CA ALA A 208 2.14 3.82 5.16
C ALA A 208 3.19 4.45 4.22
N LEU A 209 3.85 5.52 4.65
CA LEU A 209 4.76 6.35 3.84
C LEU A 209 6.20 6.26 4.35
N ALA A 210 7.16 6.21 3.42
CA ALA A 210 8.59 6.21 3.73
C ALA A 210 9.12 7.64 3.91
N LEU A 211 9.55 7.99 5.12
CA LEU A 211 10.01 9.33 5.46
C LEU A 211 11.41 9.65 4.90
N ASP A 212 12.30 8.65 4.82
CA ASP A 212 13.71 8.86 4.51
C ASP A 212 14.07 8.50 3.05
N GLU A 213 13.07 8.28 2.20
CA GLU A 213 13.30 8.06 0.77
C GLU A 213 13.64 9.39 0.06
N GLU A 214 14.80 9.42 -0.59
CA GLU A 214 15.35 10.62 -1.23
C GLU A 214 15.34 10.55 -2.76
N ARG A 215 15.07 9.39 -3.38
CA ARG A 215 15.10 9.27 -4.84
C ARG A 215 13.88 9.97 -5.43
N THR A 216 14.11 10.93 -6.33
CA THR A 216 13.02 11.67 -7.02
C THR A 216 12.08 10.75 -7.79
N ALA A 217 12.59 9.65 -8.35
CA ALA A 217 11.76 8.66 -9.05
C ALA A 217 10.71 7.98 -8.14
N TYR A 218 10.88 8.07 -6.82
CA TYR A 218 10.01 7.46 -5.81
C TYR A 218 9.21 8.50 -5.03
N GLN A 219 8.94 9.69 -5.59
CA GLN A 219 8.05 10.66 -4.94
C GLN A 219 6.67 10.03 -4.64
N PRO A 220 6.15 10.21 -3.41
CA PRO A 220 4.94 9.52 -3.00
C PRO A 220 3.72 10.25 -3.59
N THR A 221 2.69 9.48 -3.93
CA THR A 221 1.40 10.04 -4.32
C THR A 221 0.45 9.95 -3.13
N LEU A 222 0.20 11.06 -2.44
CA LEU A 222 -0.73 11.09 -1.31
C LEU A 222 -2.18 11.14 -1.77
N TRP A 223 -3.08 10.80 -0.86
CA TRP A 223 -4.50 11.12 -0.96
C TRP A 223 -4.80 12.49 -0.38
N HIS A 224 -5.88 13.09 -0.87
CA HIS A 224 -6.54 14.22 -0.27
C HIS A 224 -7.96 13.80 0.11
N LEU A 225 -8.42 14.26 1.27
CA LEU A 225 -9.73 13.94 1.79
C LEU A 225 -10.80 14.79 1.05
N PRO A 226 -11.82 14.21 0.42
CA PRO A 226 -12.85 14.99 -0.25
C PRO A 226 -13.68 15.80 0.75
N GLU A 227 -14.25 16.91 0.27
CA GLU A 227 -15.33 17.59 0.99
C GLU A 227 -16.47 16.61 1.27
N ASN A 228 -17.04 16.68 2.48
CA ASN A 228 -18.09 15.79 2.96
C ASN A 228 -17.70 14.30 3.06
N ALA A 229 -16.52 14.00 3.59
CA ALA A 229 -16.01 12.64 3.86
C ALA A 229 -16.73 11.89 5.02
N LYS A 230 -18.04 12.07 5.20
CA LYS A 230 -18.80 11.48 6.31
C LYS A 230 -18.66 9.96 6.32
N GLY A 231 -18.19 9.42 7.45
CA GLY A 231 -18.03 7.97 7.66
C GLY A 231 -16.80 7.37 6.98
N GLN A 232 -15.89 8.19 6.44
CA GLN A 232 -14.60 7.74 5.91
C GLN A 232 -13.49 7.97 6.94
N GLU A 233 -12.49 7.08 6.94
CA GLU A 233 -11.25 7.24 7.70
C GLU A 233 -10.08 7.21 6.71
N LEU A 234 -9.29 8.28 6.66
CA LEU A 234 -8.06 8.38 5.89
C LEU A 234 -6.89 8.49 6.86
N LEU A 235 -5.96 7.54 6.83
CA LEU A 235 -4.71 7.60 7.60
C LEU A 235 -3.53 7.58 6.64
N GLN A 236 -2.75 8.67 6.60
CA GLN A 236 -1.50 8.73 5.86
C GLN A 236 -0.35 8.89 6.86
N VAL A 237 0.35 7.80 7.15
CA VAL A 237 1.25 7.73 8.30
C VAL A 237 2.69 7.58 7.83
N TRP A 238 3.54 8.50 8.26
CA TRP A 238 4.98 8.50 7.99
C TRP A 238 5.71 7.56 8.95
N PHE A 239 6.58 6.71 8.40
CA PHE A 239 7.44 5.79 9.12
C PHE A 239 8.91 6.02 8.76
N SER A 240 9.82 5.70 9.68
CA SER A 240 11.26 5.68 9.42
C SER A 240 11.63 4.68 8.33
N GLY A 241 12.60 5.04 7.48
CA GLY A 241 13.12 4.17 6.44
C GLY A 241 12.91 4.70 5.03
N VAL A 242 13.61 4.04 4.11
CA VAL A 242 13.43 4.23 2.66
C VAL A 242 12.29 3.36 2.14
N HIS A 243 12.01 3.41 0.83
CA HIS A 243 10.88 2.74 0.20
C HIS A 243 10.71 1.25 0.59
N THR A 244 11.81 0.47 0.60
CA THR A 244 11.81 -0.96 0.97
C THR A 244 11.74 -1.22 2.47
N ASP A 245 12.10 -0.25 3.29
CA ASP A 245 11.99 -0.36 4.75
C ASP A 245 10.53 -0.20 5.19
N VAL A 246 9.68 0.45 4.37
CA VAL A 246 8.24 0.57 4.62
C VAL A 246 7.44 -0.51 3.89
N GLY A 247 7.77 -0.81 2.64
CA GLY A 247 7.05 -1.80 1.85
C GLY A 247 7.56 -3.23 1.96
N GLY A 248 8.72 -3.45 2.59
CA GLY A 248 9.37 -4.75 2.69
C GLY A 248 10.16 -5.17 1.46
N GLY A 249 10.64 -6.41 1.51
CA GLY A 249 11.48 -7.00 0.47
C GLY A 249 12.96 -6.62 0.52
N GLY A 250 13.41 -5.94 1.57
CA GLY A 250 14.83 -5.85 1.93
C GLY A 250 15.29 -7.06 2.74
N HIS A 251 16.59 -7.31 2.79
CA HIS A 251 17.18 -8.38 3.63
C HIS A 251 16.99 -8.13 5.13
N ASP A 252 16.91 -6.86 5.52
CA ASP A 252 16.57 -6.46 6.88
C ASP A 252 15.08 -6.06 6.92
N PRO A 253 14.18 -6.90 7.45
CA PRO A 253 12.76 -6.61 7.47
C PRO A 253 12.33 -5.81 8.70
N ARG A 254 13.25 -5.43 9.60
CA ARG A 254 12.90 -4.91 10.93
C ARG A 254 12.04 -3.65 10.88
N LEU A 255 12.39 -2.69 10.03
CA LEU A 255 11.56 -1.50 9.80
C LEU A 255 10.22 -1.87 9.13
N ALA A 256 10.25 -2.79 8.16
CA ALA A 256 9.05 -3.22 7.44
C ALA A 256 8.08 -4.01 8.32
N ASN A 257 8.56 -4.63 9.41
CA ASN A 257 7.73 -5.29 10.40
C ASN A 257 6.80 -4.30 11.10
N ILE A 258 7.26 -3.06 11.34
CA ILE A 258 6.48 -2.02 12.00
C ILE A 258 5.27 -1.65 11.13
N THR A 259 5.50 -1.38 9.84
CA THR A 259 4.44 -0.96 8.91
C THR A 259 3.51 -2.12 8.53
N LEU A 260 4.01 -3.37 8.55
CA LEU A 260 3.16 -4.56 8.42
C LEU A 260 2.24 -4.72 9.63
N ALA A 261 2.80 -4.63 10.84
CA ALA A 261 2.04 -4.71 12.09
C ALA A 261 0.96 -3.62 12.14
N TRP A 262 1.32 -2.39 11.78
CA TRP A 262 0.39 -1.27 11.67
C TRP A 262 -0.77 -1.58 10.72
N MET A 263 -0.47 -1.99 9.48
CA MET A 263 -1.51 -2.27 8.48
C MET A 263 -2.45 -3.39 8.93
N ILE A 264 -1.91 -4.50 9.47
CA ILE A 264 -2.71 -5.59 10.01
C ILE A 264 -3.60 -5.08 11.15
N ALA A 265 -3.06 -4.30 12.08
CA ALA A 265 -3.82 -3.74 13.19
C ALA A 265 -4.97 -2.85 12.70
N GLN A 266 -4.73 -1.97 11.70
CA GLN A 266 -5.80 -1.17 11.08
C GLN A 266 -6.87 -2.05 10.44
N CYS A 267 -6.48 -3.14 9.76
CA CYS A 267 -7.42 -4.06 9.10
C CYS A 267 -8.21 -4.95 10.07
N THR A 268 -7.70 -5.17 11.28
CA THR A 268 -8.43 -5.92 12.32
C THR A 268 -9.44 -5.07 13.08
N LYS A 269 -9.35 -3.73 12.99
CA LYS A 269 -10.34 -2.82 13.59
C LYS A 269 -11.74 -3.23 13.13
N HIS A 270 -12.69 -3.20 14.06
CA HIS A 270 -14.10 -3.51 13.79
C HIS A 270 -14.34 -4.87 13.12
N ASN A 271 -13.42 -5.84 13.32
CA ASN A 271 -13.49 -7.19 12.75
C ASN A 271 -13.56 -7.21 11.20
N GLN A 272 -12.92 -6.23 10.54
CA GLN A 272 -12.99 -6.04 9.10
C GLN A 272 -12.27 -7.13 8.30
N LEU A 273 -11.15 -7.65 8.79
CA LEU A 273 -10.42 -8.78 8.24
C LEU A 273 -9.87 -9.66 9.38
N SER A 274 -9.78 -10.96 9.12
CA SER A 274 -9.18 -11.95 10.03
C SER A 274 -7.86 -12.47 9.48
N PHE A 275 -6.90 -12.68 10.38
CA PHE A 275 -5.52 -13.05 10.04
C PHE A 275 -5.02 -14.20 10.92
N ASP A 276 -4.32 -15.15 10.31
CA ASP A 276 -3.59 -16.25 10.96
C ASP A 276 -2.14 -15.81 11.19
N ILE A 277 -1.94 -14.78 12.02
CA ILE A 277 -0.63 -14.14 12.19
C ILE A 277 0.41 -15.04 12.86
N GLU A 278 0.00 -15.92 13.76
CA GLU A 278 0.94 -16.74 14.54
C GLU A 278 1.66 -17.75 13.67
N ASP A 279 0.94 -18.37 12.74
CA ASP A 279 1.48 -19.44 11.90
C ASP A 279 2.56 -18.96 10.94
N TYR A 280 2.40 -17.75 10.41
CA TYR A 280 3.27 -17.20 9.37
C TYR A 280 4.23 -16.12 9.87
N LEU A 281 3.83 -15.26 10.82
CA LEU A 281 4.69 -14.14 11.24
C LEU A 281 5.57 -14.45 12.43
N PHE A 282 5.29 -15.46 13.24
CA PHE A 282 6.07 -15.73 14.46
C PHE A 282 6.96 -16.96 14.31
N ASP A 283 8.06 -16.97 15.08
CA ASP A 283 8.87 -18.16 15.26
C ASP A 283 8.05 -19.28 15.93
N ARG A 284 8.51 -20.52 15.82
CA ARG A 284 7.89 -21.68 16.48
C ARG A 284 8.86 -22.27 17.52
N PRO A 285 8.60 -22.11 18.84
CA PRO A 285 7.49 -21.37 19.45
C PRO A 285 7.63 -19.84 19.35
N PRO A 286 6.54 -19.06 19.47
CA PRO A 286 6.60 -17.60 19.40
C PRO A 286 7.51 -17.03 20.48
N ARG A 287 8.23 -15.96 20.12
CA ARG A 287 8.99 -15.18 21.11
C ARG A 287 8.05 -14.66 22.20
N PRO A 288 8.51 -14.59 23.47
CA PRO A 288 7.77 -13.99 24.56
C PRO A 288 7.31 -12.57 24.22
N LEU A 289 6.21 -12.13 24.84
CA LEU A 289 5.80 -10.74 24.73
C LEU A 289 6.89 -9.86 25.34
N GLU A 290 7.47 -8.99 24.51
CA GLU A 290 8.41 -7.99 24.97
C GLU A 290 7.67 -6.97 25.85
N THR A 291 8.30 -6.53 26.94
CA THR A 291 7.76 -5.46 27.78
C THR A 291 7.72 -4.14 27.00
N ASP A 292 6.84 -3.21 27.40
CA ASP A 292 6.68 -1.89 26.75
C ASP A 292 7.98 -1.06 26.65
N THR A 293 9.03 -1.48 27.38
CA THR A 293 10.35 -0.84 27.45
C THR A 293 11.31 -1.19 26.30
N VAL A 294 11.02 -2.19 25.46
CA VAL A 294 11.91 -2.50 24.32
C VAL A 294 11.70 -1.48 23.21
N PRO A 295 12.75 -0.83 22.66
CA PRO A 295 12.59 0.13 21.57
C PRO A 295 12.02 -0.54 20.31
N TRP A 296 11.32 0.23 19.48
CA TRP A 296 10.95 -0.22 18.15
C TRP A 296 12.19 -0.58 17.33
N ALA A 297 12.01 -1.47 16.36
CA ALA A 297 13.10 -2.02 15.56
C ALA A 297 13.79 -0.97 14.64
N THR A 298 13.37 0.29 14.69
CA THR A 298 14.11 1.45 14.17
C THR A 298 15.53 1.49 14.70
N ALA A 299 15.76 0.98 15.90
CA ALA A 299 17.04 0.95 16.58
C ALA A 299 18.10 0.01 15.94
N LEU A 300 17.72 -0.69 14.88
CA LEU A 300 18.47 -1.78 14.29
C LEU A 300 18.73 -1.62 12.78
N GLY A 301 18.23 -0.56 12.15
CA GLY A 301 18.28 -0.41 10.69
C GLY A 301 19.70 -0.35 10.13
N LYS A 302 19.97 -1.11 9.06
CA LYS A 302 21.16 -0.89 8.21
C LYS A 302 20.77 0.04 7.07
N THR A 303 21.45 1.18 6.92
CA THR A 303 21.39 1.93 5.66
C THR A 303 22.08 1.07 4.60
N SER A 304 21.30 0.34 3.78
CA SER A 304 21.92 -0.44 2.70
C SER A 304 22.67 0.51 1.77
N THR A 305 23.99 0.38 1.76
CA THR A 305 24.89 0.94 0.77
C THR A 305 25.11 -0.15 -0.25
N GLY A 306 24.63 0.05 -1.48
CA GLY A 306 24.93 -0.84 -2.60
C GLY A 306 23.74 -1.64 -3.12
N SER A 307 22.94 -1.02 -3.99
CA SER A 307 22.36 -1.73 -5.12
C SER A 307 22.73 -0.93 -6.37
N PHE A 308 23.34 -1.58 -7.36
CA PHE A 308 23.75 -0.95 -8.62
C PHE A 308 22.59 -0.23 -9.30
N ALA A 309 21.35 -0.76 -9.18
CA ALA A 309 20.12 -0.11 -9.64
C ALA A 309 19.83 1.22 -8.92
N ARG A 310 20.09 1.28 -7.62
CA ARG A 310 19.89 2.49 -6.81
C ARG A 310 20.88 3.60 -7.20
N THR A 311 22.11 3.24 -7.57
CA THR A 311 23.11 4.18 -8.09
C THR A 311 22.68 4.76 -9.44
N VAL A 312 22.22 3.90 -10.36
CA VAL A 312 21.77 4.32 -11.70
C VAL A 312 20.50 5.19 -11.63
N GLU A 313 19.51 4.81 -10.82
CA GLU A 313 18.27 5.60 -10.64
C GLU A 313 18.54 6.95 -9.95
N THR A 314 19.47 7.01 -9.01
CA THR A 314 19.84 8.27 -8.31
C THR A 314 20.59 9.21 -9.25
N ILE A 315 21.46 8.69 -10.12
CA ILE A 315 22.20 9.48 -11.12
C ILE A 315 21.25 10.03 -12.19
N LEU A 316 20.22 9.28 -12.57
CA LEU A 316 19.28 9.68 -13.64
C LEU A 316 18.10 10.55 -13.16
N GLY A 317 17.70 10.45 -11.90
CA GLY A 317 16.50 11.12 -11.36
C GLY A 317 16.77 12.23 -10.32
N GLY A 318 17.98 12.33 -9.77
CA GLY A 318 18.32 13.28 -8.72
C GLY A 318 17.86 12.85 -7.31
N LYS A 319 18.15 13.71 -6.32
CA LYS A 319 17.76 13.55 -4.92
C LYS A 319 16.82 14.66 -4.47
N SER A 320 15.78 14.29 -3.74
CA SER A 320 14.84 15.21 -3.07
C SER A 320 14.36 14.59 -1.77
N LYS A 321 14.47 15.33 -0.66
CA LYS A 321 13.86 14.92 0.60
C LYS A 321 12.33 14.89 0.50
N ARG A 322 11.68 14.13 1.39
CA ARG A 322 10.22 14.16 1.54
C ARG A 322 9.77 15.51 2.10
N THR A 323 8.59 15.96 1.69
CA THR A 323 7.98 17.21 2.13
C THR A 323 6.56 16.98 2.65
N PRO A 324 6.38 16.35 3.82
CA PRO A 324 5.06 16.17 4.43
C PRO A 324 4.28 17.49 4.48
N LEU A 325 2.96 17.43 4.32
CA LEU A 325 2.04 18.58 4.23
C LEU A 325 2.21 19.49 3.01
N GLN A 326 3.17 19.22 2.12
CA GLN A 326 3.44 20.07 0.94
C GLN A 326 3.08 19.40 -0.39
N TYR A 327 2.65 18.13 -0.37
CA TYR A 327 2.19 17.44 -1.56
C TYR A 327 0.86 18.04 -2.02
N ARG A 328 0.83 18.53 -3.26
CA ARG A 328 -0.33 19.20 -3.83
C ARG A 328 -1.25 18.20 -4.51
N GLN A 329 -2.55 18.49 -4.43
CA GLN A 329 -3.56 17.79 -5.20
C GLN A 329 -3.29 18.00 -6.70
N VAL A 330 -3.43 16.93 -7.48
CA VAL A 330 -3.40 17.00 -8.94
C VAL A 330 -4.83 17.29 -9.43
N GLY A 331 -5.07 18.45 -10.04
CA GLY A 331 -6.37 18.85 -10.60
C GLY A 331 -6.84 20.24 -10.19
N ASP A 332 -8.01 20.64 -10.70
CA ASP A 332 -8.66 21.92 -10.39
C ASP A 332 -9.49 21.79 -9.10
N GLY A 333 -9.29 22.67 -8.12
CA GLY A 333 -10.07 22.72 -6.89
C GLY A 333 -9.32 23.31 -5.69
N ASP A 334 -10.03 23.57 -4.60
CA ASP A 334 -9.43 24.05 -3.36
C ASP A 334 -8.54 22.95 -2.73
N PRO A 335 -7.36 23.31 -2.18
CA PRO A 335 -6.47 22.35 -1.55
C PRO A 335 -7.16 21.59 -0.42
N GLN A 336 -7.36 20.30 -0.62
CA GLN A 336 -7.96 19.43 0.39
C GLN A 336 -6.88 18.85 1.33
N PRO A 337 -7.20 18.61 2.61
CA PRO A 337 -6.22 18.12 3.58
C PRO A 337 -5.81 16.67 3.27
N THR A 338 -4.57 16.35 3.57
CA THR A 338 -3.99 15.01 3.41
C THR A 338 -4.17 14.15 4.67
N ASN A 339 -4.47 14.73 5.84
CA ASN A 339 -4.57 14.02 7.12
C ASN A 339 -3.32 13.17 7.44
N GLU A 340 -2.15 13.79 7.23
CA GLU A 340 -0.87 13.14 7.51
C GLU A 340 -0.57 13.08 9.01
N MET A 341 -0.03 11.95 9.45
CA MET A 341 0.42 11.70 10.82
C MET A 341 1.81 11.06 10.79
N ILE A 342 2.47 10.97 11.93
CA ILE A 342 3.75 10.27 12.07
C ILE A 342 3.67 9.17 13.11
N HIS A 343 4.15 7.97 12.80
CA HIS A 343 4.00 6.85 13.71
C HIS A 343 4.88 7.01 14.96
N VAL A 344 4.39 6.54 16.13
CA VAL A 344 5.15 6.62 17.40
C VAL A 344 6.53 5.99 17.33
N SER A 345 6.73 4.95 16.49
CA SER A 345 8.06 4.31 16.33
C SER A 345 9.18 5.25 15.90
N ILE A 346 8.84 6.44 15.40
CA ILE A 346 9.81 7.46 15.03
C ILE A 346 10.65 7.95 16.23
N VAL A 347 10.20 7.76 17.48
CA VAL A 347 10.97 8.13 18.68
C VAL A 347 12.26 7.31 18.83
N ASP A 348 12.26 6.07 18.33
CA ASP A 348 13.34 5.10 18.54
C ASP A 348 14.33 5.09 17.37
N ARG A 349 14.51 6.22 16.70
CA ARG A 349 15.41 6.39 15.56
C ARG A 349 16.87 6.39 15.99
N VAL A 350 17.44 5.21 16.15
CA VAL A 350 18.87 4.99 16.39
C VAL A 350 19.41 3.91 15.44
N LEU A 351 20.69 3.94 15.07
CA LEU A 351 21.33 2.91 14.24
C LEU A 351 22.25 2.07 15.12
N SER A 352 22.08 0.76 15.09
CA SER A 352 23.01 -0.20 15.70
C SER A 352 23.55 -1.17 14.66
N GLY A 353 24.88 -1.23 14.52
CA GLY A 353 25.56 -2.05 13.49
C GLY A 353 25.35 -3.56 13.65
N ASN A 354 25.30 -4.04 14.90
CA ASN A 354 25.16 -5.46 15.26
C ASN A 354 23.93 -5.75 16.13
N GLY A 355 23.04 -4.76 16.27
CA GLY A 355 21.89 -4.81 17.16
C GLY A 355 22.20 -4.71 18.66
N ASN A 356 23.44 -4.36 19.01
CA ASN A 356 23.79 -3.91 20.34
C ASN A 356 23.28 -2.48 20.57
N MET A 357 22.28 -2.32 21.43
CA MET A 357 21.70 -1.01 21.77
C MET A 357 22.68 -0.10 22.52
N ALA A 358 23.69 -0.66 23.20
CA ALA A 358 24.69 0.13 23.92
C ALA A 358 25.59 0.96 22.99
N GLU A 359 25.70 0.56 21.72
CA GLU A 359 26.49 1.23 20.68
C GLU A 359 25.61 2.01 19.69
N ALA A 360 24.30 2.11 19.96
CA ALA A 360 23.38 2.72 19.03
C ALA A 360 23.60 4.24 18.95
N VAL A 361 23.72 4.76 17.73
CA VAL A 361 23.88 6.20 17.48
C VAL A 361 22.56 6.81 16.99
N PRO A 362 22.23 8.06 17.34
CA PRO A 362 21.02 8.71 16.82
C PRO A 362 20.96 8.71 15.29
N TRP A 363 19.79 8.40 14.73
CA TRP A 363 19.51 8.48 13.30
C TRP A 363 18.73 9.76 12.99
N PRO A 364 19.42 10.86 12.62
CA PRO A 364 18.74 12.11 12.31
C PRO A 364 17.87 11.95 11.06
N SER A 365 16.74 12.67 11.04
CA SER A 365 15.91 12.83 9.84
C SER A 365 16.19 14.18 9.19
N LEU A 366 16.15 14.24 7.86
CA LEU A 366 16.22 15.49 7.09
C LEU A 366 14.86 16.20 6.96
N VAL A 367 13.81 15.64 7.55
CA VAL A 367 12.42 16.06 7.36
C VAL A 367 11.81 16.57 8.65
N ILE A 368 12.08 15.88 9.77
CA ILE A 368 11.48 16.12 11.07
C ILE A 368 12.55 16.44 12.13
N ARG A 369 12.14 17.18 13.16
CA ARG A 369 12.90 17.45 14.38
C ARG A 369 12.21 16.81 15.59
N ASN A 370 12.91 16.75 16.71
CA ASN A 370 12.42 16.16 17.97
C ASN A 370 10.99 16.60 18.32
N PRO A 371 10.20 15.72 18.97
CA PRO A 371 8.81 16.01 19.26
C PRO A 371 8.68 17.13 20.29
N THR A 372 7.59 17.86 20.20
CA THR A 372 7.14 18.79 21.24
C THR A 372 6.56 18.01 22.44
N PRO A 373 6.37 18.66 23.60
CA PRO A 373 5.69 18.04 24.74
C PRO A 373 4.28 17.49 24.42
N ASP A 374 3.61 18.05 23.41
CA ASP A 374 2.25 17.68 22.99
C ASP A 374 2.21 16.53 21.97
N GLN A 375 3.31 15.77 21.84
CA GLN A 375 3.46 14.66 20.88
C GLN A 375 3.32 15.12 19.41
N GLU A 376 3.73 16.34 19.09
CA GLU A 376 3.79 16.84 17.72
C GLU A 376 5.23 16.84 17.20
N TRP A 377 5.42 16.50 15.93
CA TRP A 377 6.74 16.53 15.27
C TRP A 377 6.85 17.76 14.38
N VAL A 378 7.89 18.56 14.61
CA VAL A 378 8.13 19.79 13.85
C VAL A 378 8.86 19.44 12.55
N LEU A 379 8.27 19.83 11.42
CA LEU A 379 8.88 19.73 10.10
C LEU A 379 9.94 20.83 9.93
N ASP A 380 10.94 20.57 9.11
CA ASP A 380 11.97 21.57 8.78
C ASP A 380 11.42 22.90 8.23
N GLY A 381 10.25 22.85 7.56
CA GLY A 381 9.54 24.03 7.05
C GLY A 381 8.55 24.68 8.04
N GLY A 382 8.54 24.27 9.31
CA GLY A 382 7.69 24.84 10.36
C GLY A 382 6.29 24.21 10.51
N GLY A 383 5.89 23.31 9.61
CA GLY A 383 4.67 22.51 9.75
C GLY A 383 4.77 21.51 10.92
N ARG A 384 3.64 20.96 11.36
CA ARG A 384 3.57 20.04 12.49
C ARG A 384 2.78 18.79 12.11
N LEU A 385 3.31 17.62 12.44
CA LEU A 385 2.63 16.33 12.30
C LEU A 385 2.24 15.79 13.67
N MET A 386 1.00 15.39 13.82
CA MET A 386 0.55 14.69 15.03
C MET A 386 1.16 13.28 15.07
N GLN A 387 1.65 12.88 16.24
CA GLN A 387 2.07 11.51 16.46
C GLN A 387 0.86 10.58 16.54
N MET A 388 0.93 9.46 15.82
CA MET A 388 -0.05 8.39 15.89
C MET A 388 0.41 7.35 16.93
N PRO A 389 -0.40 7.06 17.97
CA PRO A 389 -0.09 6.02 18.93
C PRO A 389 -0.21 4.63 18.28
N ALA A 390 0.58 3.68 18.78
CA ALA A 390 0.48 2.29 18.36
C ALA A 390 -0.77 1.62 18.97
N LEU A 391 -1.46 0.81 18.16
CA LEU A 391 -2.58 0.00 18.63
C LEU A 391 -2.10 -1.21 19.43
N ARG A 392 -2.97 -1.75 20.29
CA ARG A 392 -2.70 -2.97 21.08
C ARG A 392 -2.21 -4.14 20.22
N GLN A 393 -2.80 -4.32 19.03
CA GLN A 393 -2.42 -5.38 18.10
C GLN A 393 -1.01 -5.17 17.51
N GLU A 394 -0.58 -3.91 17.32
CA GLU A 394 0.78 -3.58 16.90
C GLU A 394 1.79 -3.91 18.00
N LEU A 395 1.48 -3.50 19.23
CA LEU A 395 2.29 -3.82 20.41
C LEU A 395 2.40 -5.33 20.63
N PHE A 396 1.34 -6.10 20.36
CA PHE A 396 1.38 -7.56 20.41
C PHE A 396 2.35 -8.18 19.39
N MET A 397 2.54 -7.55 18.22
CA MET A 397 3.46 -8.02 17.19
C MET A 397 4.89 -7.47 17.33
N LYS A 398 5.07 -6.41 18.13
CA LYS A 398 6.35 -5.74 18.37
C LYS A 398 7.40 -6.76 18.84
N GLY A 399 8.55 -6.80 18.15
CA GLY A 399 9.67 -7.72 18.44
C GLY A 399 9.45 -9.20 18.10
N ARG A 400 8.21 -9.60 17.81
CA ARG A 400 7.82 -11.01 17.64
C ARG A 400 7.73 -11.46 16.18
N ILE A 401 7.64 -10.52 15.25
CA ILE A 401 7.65 -10.82 13.81
C ILE A 401 9.02 -11.36 13.41
N ARG A 402 9.05 -12.61 12.94
CA ARG A 402 10.25 -13.31 12.48
C ARG A 402 10.88 -12.66 11.25
N THR A 403 12.15 -13.00 11.03
CA THR A 403 12.87 -12.65 9.81
C THR A 403 12.81 -13.83 8.85
N VAL A 404 12.45 -13.59 7.58
CA VAL A 404 12.50 -14.62 6.53
C VAL A 404 13.91 -14.67 5.99
N HIS A 405 14.66 -15.71 6.32
CA HIS A 405 16.03 -15.93 5.85
C HIS A 405 15.98 -16.61 4.48
N VAL A 406 16.37 -15.91 3.42
CA VAL A 406 16.29 -16.43 2.04
C VAL A 406 17.22 -17.60 1.76
N ASP A 407 18.28 -17.74 2.55
CA ASP A 407 19.31 -18.78 2.36
C ASP A 407 19.11 -19.98 3.30
N GLU A 408 18.08 -19.94 4.15
CA GLU A 408 17.81 -20.95 5.16
C GLU A 408 16.42 -21.56 4.97
N ILE A 409 16.23 -22.80 5.43
CA ILE A 409 14.90 -23.40 5.53
C ILE A 409 14.33 -22.96 6.88
N ASP A 410 13.12 -22.43 6.81
CA ASP A 410 12.35 -21.89 7.93
C ASP A 410 11.61 -22.98 8.72
#